data_AF-L8MWW4-F1
#
_entry.id   AF-L8MWW4-F1
#
_cell.length_a   1.000
_cell.length_b   1.000
_cell.length_c   1.000
_cell.angle_alpha   90.00
_cell.angle_beta   90.00
_cell.angle_gamma   90.00
#
_symmetry.space_group_name_H-M   'P 1'
#
loop_
_entity.id
_entity.type
_entity.pdbx_description
1 polymer ?
#
loop_
_entity_poly.entity_id
_entity_poly.type
_entity_poly.pdbx_seq_one_letter_code
_entity_poly.pdbx_strand_id
1 'polypeptide(L)' 'MSNIKEKILEEVQIARQICETSGTDSKECAVAWDGVEELQAEASHQKQEKSKNSLEVYCDDNPEAAECRLYED' A
#
# COMPACT_ATOMS: atom_id res chain seq x y z
N MET A 1 -2.05 9.59 1.78
CA MET A 1 -1.44 9.06 0.55
C MET A 1 -0.16 9.77 0.10
N SER A 2 0.18 10.98 0.58
CA SER A 2 1.44 11.65 0.18
C SER A 2 2.70 10.96 0.70
N ASN A 3 2.62 10.39 1.91
CA ASN A 3 3.79 9.83 2.60
C ASN A 3 4.39 8.58 1.92
N ILE A 4 3.57 7.66 1.39
CA ILE A 4 4.09 6.43 0.77
C ILE A 4 4.84 6.70 -0.54
N LYS A 5 4.39 7.69 -1.32
CA LYS A 5 5.07 8.08 -2.56
C LYS A 5 6.44 8.71 -2.30
N GLU A 6 6.51 9.58 -1.30
CA GLU A 6 7.78 10.20 -0.86
C GLU A 6 8.75 9.13 -0.37
N LYS A 7 8.26 8.19 0.44
CA LYS A 7 9.07 7.06 0.94
C LYS A 7 9.59 6.15 -0.17
N ILE A 8 8.77 5.83 -1.19
CA ILE A 8 9.24 5.08 -2.36
C ILE A 8 10.38 5.81 -3.07
N LEU A 9 10.27 7.14 -3.25
CA LEU A 9 11.33 7.91 -3.90
C LEU A 9 12.63 7.93 -3.09
N GLU A 10 12.54 8.02 -1.76
CA GLU A 10 13.67 7.93 -0.85
C GLU A 10 14.35 6.55 -0.95
N GLU A 11 13.58 5.46 -0.84
CA GLU A 11 14.11 4.10 -0.92
C GLU A 11 14.70 3.78 -2.30
N VAL A 12 14.18 4.36 -3.38
CA VAL A 12 14.82 4.26 -4.71
C VAL A 12 16.20 4.90 -4.72
N GLN A 13 16.39 6.05 -4.05
CA GLN A 13 17.73 6.66 -3.94
C GLN A 13 18.65 5.79 -3.10
N ILE A 14 18.16 5.26 -1.98
CA ILE A 14 18.92 4.37 -1.09
C ILE A 14 19.33 3.10 -1.83
N ALA A 15 18.42 2.44 -2.53
CA ALA A 15 18.70 1.23 -3.30
C ALA A 15 19.78 1.49 -4.37
N ARG A 16 19.71 2.62 -5.08
CA ARG A 16 20.77 3.01 -6.04
C ARG A 16 22.12 3.17 -5.36
N GLN A 17 22.19 3.89 -4.25
CA GLN A 17 23.44 4.08 -3.50
C GLN A 17 24.03 2.77 -2.99
N ILE A 18 23.18 1.85 -2.49
CA ILE A 18 23.60 0.53 -2.03
C ILE A 18 24.15 -0.29 -3.19
N CYS A 19 23.49 -0.29 -4.35
CA CYS A 19 23.95 -0.99 -5.54
C CYS A 19 25.25 -0.40 -6.10
N GLU A 20 25.42 0.93 -6.08
CA GLU A 20 26.65 1.60 -6.49
C GLU A 20 27.83 1.25 -5.55
N THR A 21 27.56 1.14 -4.25
CA THR A 21 28.60 0.88 -3.24
C THR A 21 28.95 -0.61 -3.11
N SER A 22 27.94 -1.48 -3.16
CA SER A 22 28.07 -2.92 -2.88
C SER A 22 28.22 -3.76 -4.16
N GLY A 23 27.94 -3.16 -5.33
CA GLY A 23 27.88 -3.83 -6.63
C GLY A 23 26.45 -4.20 -7.01
N THR A 24 26.15 -4.15 -8.32
CA THR A 24 24.80 -4.37 -8.86
C THR A 24 24.27 -5.79 -8.65
N ASP A 25 25.17 -6.78 -8.59
CA ASP A 25 24.82 -8.20 -8.40
C ASP A 25 24.97 -8.64 -6.93
N SER A 26 25.16 -7.67 -6.01
CA SER A 26 25.28 -7.95 -4.59
C SER A 26 23.93 -8.31 -3.96
N LYS A 27 23.98 -9.06 -2.85
CA LYS A 27 22.77 -9.41 -2.08
C LYS A 27 22.14 -8.16 -1.47
N GLU A 28 22.98 -7.22 -1.06
CA GLU A 28 22.61 -5.94 -0.47
C GLU A 28 21.82 -5.09 -1.47
N CYS A 29 22.27 -5.04 -2.73
CA CYS A 29 21.52 -4.39 -3.81
C CYS A 29 20.16 -5.06 -4.05
N ALA A 30 20.11 -6.39 -4.09
CA ALA A 30 18.86 -7.13 -4.28
C ALA A 30 17.86 -6.88 -3.15
N VAL A 31 18.31 -6.93 -1.88
CA VAL A 31 17.46 -6.65 -0.71
C VAL A 31 16.96 -5.21 -0.70
N ALA A 32 17.78 -4.23 -1.12
CA ALA A 32 17.33 -2.85 -1.19
C ALA A 32 16.23 -2.65 -2.24
N TRP A 33 16.33 -3.32 -3.39
CA TRP A 33 15.27 -3.30 -4.40
C TRP A 33 14.02 -4.07 -3.98
N ASP A 34 14.16 -5.16 -3.22
CA ASP A 34 13.03 -5.90 -2.62
C ASP A 34 12.18 -4.98 -1.72
N GLY A 35 12.82 -4.17 -0.88
CA GLY A 35 12.11 -3.16 -0.07
C GLY A 35 11.36 -2.11 -0.90
N VAL A 36 11.92 -1.69 -2.04
CA VAL A 36 11.26 -0.77 -2.98
C VAL A 36 10.08 -1.45 -3.69
N GLU A 37 10.17 -2.73 -4.01
CA GLU A 37 9.09 -3.52 -4.61
C GLU A 37 7.91 -3.65 -3.65
N GLU A 38 8.15 -3.99 -2.39
CA GLU A 38 7.12 -4.12 -1.35
C GLU A 38 6.36 -2.81 -1.11
N LEU A 39 7.08 -1.67 -1.02
CA LEU A 39 6.42 -0.37 -0.88
C LEU A 39 5.55 0.00 -2.09
N GLN A 40 5.97 -0.38 -3.30
CA GLN A 40 5.17 -0.18 -4.50
C GLN A 40 3.94 -1.09 -4.51
N ALA A 41 4.07 -2.33 -4.04
CA ALA A 41 2.95 -3.26 -3.88
C ALA A 41 1.91 -2.71 -2.90
N GLU A 42 2.34 -2.22 -1.74
CA GLU A 42 1.46 -1.57 -0.77
C GLU A 42 0.78 -0.31 -1.37
N ALA A 43 1.53 0.53 -2.09
CA ALA A 43 0.95 1.70 -2.75
C ALA A 43 -0.08 1.33 -3.83
N SER A 44 0.07 0.18 -4.48
CA SER A 44 -0.94 -0.37 -5.39
C SER A 44 -2.17 -0.87 -4.63
N HIS A 45 -1.96 -1.62 -3.53
CA HIS A 45 -3.04 -2.12 -2.67
C HIS A 45 -3.90 -0.97 -2.13
N GLN A 46 -3.28 0.08 -1.58
CA GLN A 46 -3.98 1.27 -1.09
C GLN A 46 -4.79 2.00 -2.17
N LYS A 47 -4.42 1.89 -3.46
CA LYS A 47 -5.21 2.45 -4.57
C LYS A 47 -6.39 1.56 -4.96
N GLN A 48 -6.27 0.24 -4.73
CA GLN A 48 -7.32 -0.72 -5.04
C GLN A 48 -8.37 -0.80 -3.93
N GLU A 49 -8.01 -0.45 -2.69
CA GLU A 49 -8.98 -0.26 -1.62
C GLU A 49 -10.00 0.81 -2.04
N LYS A 50 -11.21 0.35 -2.33
CA LYS A 50 -12.32 1.24 -2.63
C LYS A 50 -12.75 1.92 -1.34
N SER A 51 -12.78 3.25 -1.38
CA SER A 51 -13.44 4.03 -0.35
C SER A 51 -14.88 3.53 -0.21
N LYS A 52 -15.32 3.26 1.02
CA LYS A 52 -16.73 2.97 1.30
C LYS A 52 -17.59 4.11 0.77
N ASN A 53 -18.63 3.79 0.03
CA ASN A 53 -19.62 4.75 -0.41
C ASN A 53 -20.50 5.20 0.78
N SER A 54 -21.33 6.22 0.57
CA SER A 54 -22.12 6.80 1.67
C SER A 54 -23.08 5.81 2.33
N LEU A 55 -23.61 4.83 1.59
CA LEU A 55 -24.47 3.79 2.14
C LEU A 55 -23.66 2.78 2.95
N GLU A 56 -22.50 2.35 2.46
CA GLU A 56 -21.61 1.43 3.19
C GLU A 56 -21.16 2.03 4.52
N VAL A 57 -20.76 3.31 4.54
CA VAL A 57 -20.41 4.02 5.79
C VAL A 57 -21.61 4.11 6.72
N TYR A 58 -22.78 4.49 6.19
CA TYR A 58 -23.99 4.60 7.00
C TYR A 58 -24.41 3.26 7.62
N CYS A 59 -24.28 2.17 6.89
CA CYS A 59 -24.62 0.83 7.36
C CYS A 59 -23.62 0.26 8.36
N ASP A 60 -22.33 0.63 8.30
CA ASP A 60 -21.37 0.31 9.37
C ASP A 60 -21.79 0.95 10.70
N ASP A 61 -22.23 2.20 10.66
CA ASP A 61 -22.63 2.97 11.85
C ASP A 61 -24.05 2.63 12.33
N ASN A 62 -24.93 2.17 11.42
CA ASN A 62 -26.34 1.92 11.66
C ASN A 62 -26.79 0.55 11.11
N PRO A 63 -26.27 -0.57 11.63
CA PRO A 63 -26.55 -1.91 11.09
C PRO A 63 -28.04 -2.30 11.16
N GLU A 64 -28.79 -1.73 12.11
CA GLU A 64 -30.22 -1.99 12.32
C GLU A 64 -31.14 -1.17 11.39
N ALA A 65 -30.59 -0.22 10.64
CA ALA A 65 -31.36 0.59 9.69
C ALA A 65 -32.01 -0.31 8.63
N ALA A 66 -33.21 0.08 8.15
CA ALA A 66 -33.98 -0.74 7.23
C ALA A 66 -33.21 -1.04 5.93
N GLU A 67 -32.38 -0.10 5.49
CA GLU A 67 -31.52 -0.17 4.30
C GLU A 67 -30.29 -1.07 4.49
N CYS A 68 -29.98 -1.50 5.71
CA CYS A 68 -28.73 -2.16 6.09
C CYS A 68 -28.90 -3.57 6.66
N ARG A 69 -30.14 -4.00 6.93
CA ARG A 69 -30.43 -5.34 7.46
C ARG A 69 -30.08 -6.41 6.44
N LEU A 70 -29.15 -7.28 6.82
CA LEU A 70 -28.83 -8.51 6.10
C LEU A 70 -29.52 -9.67 6.81
N TYR A 71 -30.22 -10.50 6.05
CA TYR A 71 -30.85 -11.73 6.55
C TYR A 71 -30.04 -12.90 6.01
N GLU A 72 -29.67 -13.85 6.87
CA GLU A 72 -29.09 -15.12 6.41
C GLU A 72 -30.20 -16.03 5.90
N ASP A 73 -29.95 -16.72 4.78
CA ASP A 73 -30.85 -17.72 4.19
C ASP A 73 -30.82 -19.07 4.95
#